data_AF-A0A0V0S673-F1
#
_entry.id   AF-A0A0V0S673-F1
#
_cell.length_a   1.000
_cell.length_b   1.000
_cell.length_c   1.000
_cell.angle_alpha   90.00
_cell.angle_beta   90.00
_cell.angle_gamma   90.00
#
_symmetry.space_group_name_H-M   'P 1'
#
loop_
_entity.id
_entity.type
_entity.pdbx_description
1 polymer ?
#
loop_
_entity_poly.entity_id
_entity_poly.type
_entity_poly.pdbx_seq_one_letter_code
_entity_poly.pdbx_strand_id
1 'polypeptide(L)'
;MFILYVIVIYTLQLGVTFFVYKLPSGKSSHYLKPADADWTAAADIDAQQQPIHSTLNKYLGSGNKANTNIIAYSNYPPHFKFELPMSPGKGVIMAEDNNKGFWLVHTAKYFPNLALAIGDLFSNEKTTKEAAAFLCMSYSDVNLRAIAKIIDYEQPIVFFAQKSATVPAFYDSTEIQKLVNGLHKYQPTATISADSIRTLTQPGTVKIFASAPVGYSSDIYLNYIVKHLRKTLQVYTPGKTTTVLKKLCAGTLKVENVLGPITVKDTEIPIGQDSARWSVPKSDSDFICLSNTGRTANDAKYGASVACVLSKEAAALFRKMITKENSDNLGQIQRMFIFYIIALYTLPFGVKSVEFQCFEAANPILRLQIARRKIFHCLLPNAATDWSSVETIDDAQKPIHSTMDKYFSSQNKPNTNIIAYSNYPPHFKFESW
;
A
#
# COMPACT_ATOMS: atom_id res chain seq x y z
N MET A 1 37.73 -32.82 5.51
CA MET A 1 37.19 -31.82 4.57
C MET A 1 35.67 -31.66 4.67
N PHE A 2 34.89 -32.74 4.78
CA PHE A 2 33.41 -32.67 4.93
C PHE A 2 32.91 -32.00 6.23
N ILE A 3 33.57 -32.24 7.37
CA ILE A 3 33.15 -31.68 8.66
C ILE A 3 33.35 -30.16 8.71
N LEU A 4 34.44 -29.63 8.13
CA LEU A 4 34.62 -28.18 7.98
C LEU A 4 33.58 -27.56 7.04
N TYR A 5 33.19 -28.25 5.97
CA TYR A 5 32.18 -27.74 5.02
C TYR A 5 30.80 -27.62 5.67
N VAL A 6 30.40 -28.61 6.49
CA VAL A 6 29.14 -28.57 7.25
C VAL A 6 29.20 -27.51 8.36
N ILE A 7 30.32 -27.36 9.07
CA ILE A 7 30.48 -26.31 10.10
C ILE A 7 30.48 -24.91 9.47
N VAL A 8 31.09 -24.72 8.29
CA VAL A 8 31.09 -23.43 7.58
C VAL A 8 29.69 -23.08 7.05
N ILE A 9 28.86 -24.06 6.63
CA ILE A 9 27.46 -23.82 6.27
C ILE A 9 26.60 -23.46 7.50
N TYR A 10 26.86 -24.08 8.67
CA TYR A 10 26.13 -23.76 9.90
C TYR A 10 26.60 -22.47 10.60
N THR A 11 27.84 -22.01 10.37
CA THR A 11 28.40 -20.81 11.02
C THR A 11 28.31 -19.53 10.18
N LEU A 12 27.91 -19.58 8.90
CA LEU A 12 27.79 -18.37 8.04
C LEU A 12 26.36 -17.83 7.83
N GLN A 13 25.30 -18.43 8.38
CA GLN A 13 23.92 -18.01 8.09
C GLN A 13 23.26 -17.27 9.27
N LEU A 14 23.85 -16.18 9.76
CA LEU A 14 23.21 -15.35 10.81
C LEU A 14 22.35 -14.20 10.28
N GLY A 15 22.44 -13.84 9.00
CA GLY A 15 21.51 -12.87 8.42
C GLY A 15 20.58 -13.51 7.41
N VAL A 16 19.29 -13.36 7.66
CA VAL A 16 18.22 -13.59 6.70
C VAL A 16 17.76 -12.23 6.18
N THR A 17 17.88 -12.05 4.87
CA THR A 17 17.16 -10.98 4.15
C THR A 17 16.52 -11.62 2.92
N PHE A 18 15.19 -11.57 2.86
CA PHE A 18 14.44 -12.16 1.75
C PHE A 18 13.06 -11.52 1.62
N PHE A 19 12.53 -11.60 0.41
CA PHE A 19 11.15 -11.31 0.06
C PHE A 19 10.41 -12.62 -0.21
N VAL A 20 9.15 -12.70 0.19
CA VAL A 20 8.25 -13.80 -0.20
C VAL A 20 6.99 -13.19 -0.76
N TYR A 21 6.51 -13.74 -1.88
CA TYR A 21 5.18 -13.50 -2.41
C TYR A 21 4.39 -14.80 -2.31
N LYS A 22 3.46 -14.84 -1.36
CA LYS A 22 2.48 -15.92 -1.24
C LYS A 22 1.39 -15.71 -2.28
N LEU A 23 1.09 -16.74 -3.05
CA LEU A 23 0.10 -16.73 -4.14
C LEU A 23 -1.32 -16.92 -3.57
N PRO A 24 -2.37 -16.46 -4.26
CA PRO A 24 -3.74 -16.62 -3.79
C PRO A 24 -4.21 -18.08 -3.93
N SER A 25 -5.30 -18.42 -3.24
CA SER A 25 -5.95 -19.74 -3.32
C SER A 25 -5.03 -20.94 -3.03
N GLY A 26 -4.10 -20.81 -2.09
CA GLY A 26 -3.24 -21.92 -1.70
C GLY A 26 -2.07 -21.57 -0.79
N LYS A 27 -1.13 -22.51 -0.70
CA LYS A 27 0.13 -22.37 0.04
C LYS A 27 1.32 -22.01 -0.85
N SER A 28 1.14 -22.01 -2.17
CA SER A 28 2.21 -21.72 -3.11
C SER A 28 2.79 -20.32 -2.87
N SER A 29 4.11 -20.21 -2.96
CA SER A 29 4.83 -18.96 -2.81
C SER A 29 6.10 -18.94 -3.66
N HIS A 30 6.47 -17.75 -4.11
CA HIS A 30 7.79 -17.47 -4.64
C HIS A 30 8.59 -16.71 -3.59
N TYR A 31 9.89 -16.97 -3.49
CA TYR A 31 10.77 -16.13 -2.69
C TYR A 31 11.90 -15.56 -3.54
N LEU A 32 12.53 -14.53 -2.99
CA LEU A 32 13.61 -13.80 -3.62
C LEU A 32 14.57 -13.30 -2.55
N LYS A 33 15.86 -13.59 -2.69
CA LYS A 33 16.90 -12.94 -1.89
C LYS A 33 17.39 -11.67 -2.61
N PRO A 34 17.93 -10.69 -1.89
CA PRO A 34 18.36 -9.40 -2.44
C PRO A 34 19.31 -9.45 -3.65
N ALA A 35 20.08 -10.52 -3.85
CA ALA A 35 21.04 -10.63 -4.96
C ALA A 35 20.63 -11.68 -6.00
N ASP A 36 19.45 -12.29 -5.86
CA ASP A 36 18.98 -13.31 -6.79
C ASP A 36 18.59 -12.68 -8.14
N ALA A 37 18.87 -13.39 -9.23
CA ALA A 37 18.59 -12.91 -10.58
C ALA A 37 17.10 -12.98 -10.96
N ASP A 38 16.33 -13.87 -10.31
CA ASP A 38 14.90 -14.04 -10.52
C ASP A 38 14.23 -14.67 -9.28
N TRP A 39 12.91 -14.58 -9.21
CA TRP A 39 12.08 -15.28 -8.22
C TRP A 39 12.28 -16.80 -8.31
N THR A 40 12.19 -17.51 -7.18
CA THR A 40 12.24 -18.98 -7.20
C THR A 40 11.02 -19.60 -7.87
N ALA A 41 11.09 -20.88 -8.24
CA ALA A 41 9.90 -21.65 -8.57
C ALA A 41 8.90 -21.66 -7.40
N ALA A 42 7.61 -21.80 -7.71
CA ALA A 42 6.56 -21.86 -6.70
C ALA A 42 6.74 -23.10 -5.81
N ALA A 43 6.63 -22.91 -4.50
CA ALA A 43 6.68 -23.98 -3.51
C ALA A 43 5.75 -23.68 -2.34
N ASP A 44 5.35 -24.71 -1.61
CA ASP A 44 4.55 -24.59 -0.39
C ASP A 44 5.30 -23.77 0.67
N ILE A 45 4.75 -22.61 1.04
CA ILE A 45 5.32 -21.65 2.02
C ILE A 45 5.56 -22.26 3.40
N ASP A 46 4.80 -23.30 3.78
CA ASP A 46 4.94 -24.02 5.05
C ASP A 46 6.02 -25.13 4.95
N ALA A 47 6.61 -25.39 3.78
CA ALA A 47 7.62 -26.44 3.67
C ALA A 47 8.94 -26.04 4.35
N GLN A 48 9.63 -27.00 4.96
CA GLN A 48 10.79 -26.75 5.85
C GLN A 48 11.93 -25.96 5.21
N GLN A 49 12.13 -26.15 3.90
CA GLN A 49 13.15 -25.47 3.09
C GLN A 49 12.77 -24.03 2.71
N GLN A 50 11.53 -23.60 2.94
CA GLN A 50 11.10 -22.24 2.64
C GLN A 50 11.60 -21.25 3.69
N PRO A 51 11.88 -20.00 3.28
CA PRO A 51 12.47 -19.01 4.16
C PRO A 51 11.56 -18.60 5.34
N ILE A 52 10.22 -18.60 5.17
CA ILE A 52 9.28 -18.32 6.27
C ILE A 52 9.34 -19.43 7.32
N HIS A 53 9.17 -20.69 6.92
CA HIS A 53 9.24 -21.83 7.84
C HIS A 53 10.59 -21.89 8.54
N SER A 54 11.70 -21.94 7.79
CA SER A 54 13.04 -22.07 8.37
C SER A 54 13.40 -20.95 9.35
N THR A 55 13.01 -19.70 9.03
CA THR A 55 13.23 -18.56 9.93
C THR A 55 12.41 -18.70 11.21
N LEU A 56 11.10 -18.94 11.11
CA LEU A 56 10.24 -19.03 12.30
C LEU A 56 10.56 -20.26 13.15
N ASN A 57 10.88 -21.39 12.53
CA ASN A 57 11.22 -22.63 13.23
C ASN A 57 12.47 -22.47 14.12
N LYS A 58 13.42 -21.61 13.74
CA LYS A 58 14.61 -21.32 14.56
C LYS A 58 14.23 -20.81 15.95
N TYR A 59 13.21 -19.96 16.03
CA TYR A 59 12.81 -19.26 17.26
C TYR A 59 11.60 -19.92 17.96
N LEU A 60 10.73 -20.58 17.19
CA LEU A 60 9.48 -21.17 17.69
C LEU A 60 9.52 -22.69 17.80
N GLY A 61 10.56 -23.34 17.27
CA GLY A 61 10.76 -24.78 17.39
C GLY A 61 10.78 -25.25 18.84
N SER A 62 10.60 -26.55 19.04
CA SER A 62 10.50 -27.16 20.38
C SER A 62 11.64 -26.72 21.29
N GLY A 63 11.31 -26.16 22.45
CA GLY A 63 12.27 -25.67 23.45
C GLY A 63 12.78 -24.23 23.25
N ASN A 64 12.70 -23.66 22.06
CA ASN A 64 13.25 -22.32 21.78
C ASN A 64 12.26 -21.20 22.05
N LYS A 65 10.95 -21.46 21.90
CA LYS A 65 9.91 -20.43 22.07
C LYS A 65 10.00 -19.73 23.42
N ALA A 66 10.15 -20.47 24.53
CA ALA A 66 10.24 -19.90 25.87
C ALA A 66 11.49 -19.00 26.08
N ASN A 67 12.52 -19.22 25.27
CA ASN A 67 13.79 -18.49 25.31
C ASN A 67 13.85 -17.36 24.28
N THR A 68 12.75 -17.08 23.55
CA THR A 68 12.69 -16.03 22.55
C THR A 68 11.83 -14.86 23.03
N ASN A 69 12.30 -13.63 22.80
CA ASN A 69 11.44 -12.45 22.90
C ASN A 69 10.62 -12.34 21.61
N ILE A 70 9.29 -12.25 21.73
CA ILE A 70 8.40 -12.24 20.58
C ILE A 70 7.45 -11.06 20.70
N ILE A 71 7.31 -10.29 19.63
CA ILE A 71 6.30 -9.24 19.49
C ILE A 71 5.65 -9.43 18.14
N ALA A 72 4.35 -9.70 18.11
CA ALA A 72 3.57 -9.78 16.88
C ALA A 72 2.45 -8.74 16.91
N TYR A 73 2.34 -8.01 15.81
CA TYR A 73 1.37 -6.93 15.66
C TYR A 73 0.63 -7.08 14.32
N SER A 74 -0.65 -6.76 14.32
CA SER A 74 -1.53 -6.84 13.15
C SER A 74 -2.88 -6.23 13.48
N ASN A 75 -3.46 -5.45 12.56
CA ASN A 75 -4.88 -5.08 12.63
C ASN A 75 -5.82 -6.20 12.19
N TYR A 76 -5.31 -7.35 11.75
CA TYR A 76 -6.10 -8.52 11.43
C TYR A 76 -5.45 -9.81 11.96
N PRO A 77 -5.35 -9.94 13.29
CA PRO A 77 -4.64 -11.05 13.93
C PRO A 77 -5.40 -12.38 13.80
N PRO A 78 -4.75 -13.52 14.11
CA PRO A 78 -5.41 -14.83 14.10
C PRO A 78 -6.71 -14.85 14.91
N HIS A 79 -7.69 -15.66 14.47
CA HIS A 79 -9.00 -15.87 15.12
C HIS A 79 -9.96 -14.67 15.14
N PHE A 80 -9.55 -13.48 14.71
CA PHE A 80 -10.46 -12.33 14.63
C PHE A 80 -11.51 -12.52 13.53
N LYS A 81 -12.69 -11.90 13.70
CA LYS A 81 -13.79 -12.01 12.73
C LYS A 81 -13.77 -10.90 11.68
N PHE A 82 -13.17 -9.76 12.02
CA PHE A 82 -13.10 -8.57 11.17
C PHE A 82 -11.76 -7.85 11.38
N GLU A 83 -11.40 -7.04 10.39
CA GLU A 83 -10.24 -6.17 10.44
C GLU A 83 -10.49 -4.99 11.40
N LEU A 84 -9.51 -4.68 12.24
CA LEU A 84 -9.60 -3.60 13.21
C LEU A 84 -9.35 -2.25 12.52
N PRO A 85 -10.17 -1.22 12.80
CA PRO A 85 -10.10 0.09 12.15
C PRO A 85 -8.99 0.96 12.77
N MET A 86 -7.76 0.46 12.74
CA MET A 86 -6.55 1.10 13.21
C MET A 86 -5.44 0.98 12.15
N SER A 87 -4.19 1.25 12.52
CA SER A 87 -3.02 1.08 11.65
C SER A 87 -3.01 -0.25 10.92
N PRO A 88 -2.88 -0.28 9.58
CA PRO A 88 -2.81 -1.53 8.81
C PRO A 88 -1.52 -2.32 9.05
N GLY A 89 -0.58 -1.78 9.85
CA GLY A 89 0.69 -2.38 10.25
C GLY A 89 0.57 -3.85 10.65
N LYS A 90 1.38 -4.72 10.04
CA LYS A 90 1.52 -6.12 10.45
C LYS A 90 2.97 -6.56 10.37
N GLY A 91 3.42 -7.24 11.42
CA GLY A 91 4.77 -7.73 11.49
C GLY A 91 5.07 -8.52 12.75
N VAL A 92 6.28 -9.05 12.78
CA VAL A 92 6.79 -9.91 13.83
C VAL A 92 8.23 -9.51 14.12
N ILE A 93 8.54 -9.28 15.39
CA ILE A 93 9.90 -9.15 15.91
C ILE A 93 10.18 -10.38 16.76
N MET A 94 11.27 -11.07 16.47
CA MET A 94 11.80 -12.11 17.34
C MET A 94 13.28 -11.85 17.60
N ALA A 95 13.68 -11.97 18.87
CA ALA A 95 15.05 -11.74 19.29
C ALA A 95 15.48 -12.72 20.38
N GLU A 96 16.67 -13.26 20.19
CA GLU A 96 17.48 -14.00 21.17
C GLU A 96 18.73 -13.17 21.52
N ASP A 97 19.59 -13.69 22.41
CA ASP A 97 20.87 -13.06 22.74
C ASP A 97 21.85 -12.98 21.56
N ASN A 98 22.90 -12.18 21.75
CA ASN A 98 24.04 -12.05 20.84
C ASN A 98 23.66 -11.52 19.45
N ASN A 99 22.80 -10.50 19.39
CA ASN A 99 22.40 -9.87 18.13
C ASN A 99 21.74 -10.85 17.15
N LYS A 100 20.96 -11.80 17.69
CA LYS A 100 20.22 -12.79 16.90
C LYS A 100 18.74 -12.43 16.91
N GLY A 101 18.35 -11.53 16.03
CA GLY A 101 16.95 -11.24 15.85
C GLY A 101 16.60 -10.81 14.45
N PHE A 102 15.30 -10.80 14.16
CA PHE A 102 14.77 -10.34 12.89
C PHE A 102 13.50 -9.55 13.08
N TRP A 103 13.22 -8.72 12.08
CA TRP A 103 11.93 -8.11 11.87
C TRP A 103 11.35 -8.61 10.54
N LEU A 104 10.13 -9.15 10.61
CA LEU A 104 9.35 -9.63 9.49
C LEU A 104 8.16 -8.70 9.29
N VAL A 105 8.15 -7.97 8.18
CA VAL A 105 7.01 -7.18 7.72
C VAL A 105 6.17 -8.05 6.80
N HIS A 106 4.84 -8.04 6.93
CA HIS A 106 3.98 -8.82 6.04
C HIS A 106 2.61 -8.20 5.79
N THR A 107 1.93 -8.59 4.71
CA THR A 107 0.53 -8.16 4.46
C THR A 107 -0.49 -9.25 4.73
N ALA A 108 -0.05 -10.45 5.10
CA ALA A 108 -0.94 -11.60 5.35
C ALA A 108 -1.91 -11.36 6.52
N LYS A 109 -3.18 -11.69 6.29
CA LYS A 109 -4.23 -11.71 7.32
C LYS A 109 -4.12 -12.98 8.16
N TYR A 110 -4.52 -12.91 9.42
CA TYR A 110 -4.54 -14.04 10.36
C TYR A 110 -3.18 -14.70 10.63
N PHE A 111 -2.09 -13.98 10.37
CA PHE A 111 -0.71 -14.46 10.53
C PHE A 111 0.08 -13.56 11.52
N PRO A 112 1.07 -14.11 12.24
CA PRO A 112 1.29 -15.54 12.47
C PRO A 112 0.32 -16.09 13.53
N ASN A 113 -0.16 -17.33 13.35
CA ASN A 113 -0.85 -18.04 14.42
C ASN A 113 0.15 -18.83 15.28
N LEU A 114 0.54 -18.24 16.41
CA LEU A 114 1.55 -18.80 17.33
C LEU A 114 1.07 -20.00 18.16
N ALA A 115 -0.18 -20.42 17.99
CA ALA A 115 -0.74 -21.66 18.57
C ALA A 115 -0.62 -22.86 17.61
N LEU A 116 -0.34 -22.63 16.33
CA LEU A 116 -0.15 -23.70 15.35
C LEU A 116 1.32 -24.12 15.26
N ALA A 117 1.54 -25.34 14.74
CA ALA A 117 2.87 -25.75 14.34
C ALA A 117 3.38 -24.92 13.16
N ILE A 118 4.70 -24.82 13.01
CA ILE A 118 5.33 -23.99 11.97
C ILE A 118 5.00 -24.47 10.55
N GLY A 119 4.73 -25.76 10.37
CA GLY A 119 4.26 -26.34 9.10
C GLY A 119 2.77 -26.11 8.79
N ASP A 120 2.04 -25.41 9.67
CA ASP A 120 0.59 -25.25 9.56
C ASP A 120 0.14 -23.78 9.55
N LEU A 121 1.05 -22.82 9.40
CA LEU A 121 0.74 -21.39 9.46
C LEU A 121 -0.19 -20.95 8.32
N PHE A 122 -0.14 -21.63 7.17
CA PHE A 122 -1.02 -21.38 6.02
C PHE A 122 -1.97 -22.57 5.73
N SER A 123 -2.38 -23.31 6.76
CA SER A 123 -3.32 -24.45 6.63
C SER A 123 -4.80 -24.06 6.49
N ASN A 124 -5.16 -22.80 6.74
CA ASN A 124 -6.55 -22.34 6.77
C ASN A 124 -6.92 -21.56 5.50
N GLU A 125 -8.14 -21.74 4.97
CA GLU A 125 -8.65 -20.95 3.83
C GLU A 125 -8.51 -19.44 4.06
N LYS A 126 -8.72 -18.99 5.30
CA LYS A 126 -8.55 -17.58 5.69
C LYS A 126 -7.14 -17.05 5.46
N THR A 127 -6.10 -17.89 5.62
CA THR A 127 -4.71 -17.52 5.37
C THR A 127 -4.26 -17.83 3.94
N THR A 128 -5.01 -18.65 3.18
CA THR A 128 -4.67 -19.05 1.80
C THR A 128 -5.39 -18.29 0.70
N LYS A 129 -6.55 -17.68 1.00
CA LYS A 129 -7.39 -17.02 0.00
C LYS A 129 -6.72 -15.87 -0.74
N GLU A 130 -5.99 -15.01 -0.03
CA GLU A 130 -5.36 -13.83 -0.61
C GLU A 130 -3.84 -14.01 -0.74
N ALA A 131 -3.29 -13.44 -1.80
CA ALA A 131 -1.88 -13.21 -1.95
C ALA A 131 -1.36 -12.24 -0.89
N ALA A 132 -0.12 -12.43 -0.47
CA ALA A 132 0.52 -11.58 0.53
C ALA A 132 2.03 -11.50 0.30
N ALA A 133 2.60 -10.35 0.62
CA ALA A 133 4.02 -10.13 0.54
C ALA A 133 4.65 -10.12 1.94
N PHE A 134 5.90 -10.59 2.02
CA PHE A 134 6.70 -10.64 3.25
C PHE A 134 8.09 -10.09 2.96
N LEU A 135 8.64 -9.37 3.92
CA LEU A 135 10.03 -8.91 3.94
C LEU A 135 10.62 -9.26 5.30
N CYS A 136 11.58 -10.17 5.32
CA CYS A 136 12.32 -10.53 6.52
C CYS A 136 13.71 -9.91 6.48
N MET A 137 14.16 -9.37 7.61
CA MET A 137 15.46 -8.72 7.76
C MET A 137 16.03 -9.01 9.14
N SER A 138 17.26 -9.51 9.21
CA SER A 138 17.97 -9.73 10.48
C SER A 138 18.73 -8.51 10.96
N TYR A 139 18.74 -8.29 12.26
CA TYR A 139 19.28 -7.09 12.90
C TYR A 139 19.97 -7.42 14.21
N SER A 140 20.88 -6.54 14.63
CA SER A 140 21.35 -6.49 16.01
C SER A 140 20.24 -6.02 16.94
N ASP A 141 20.39 -6.30 18.24
CA ASP A 141 19.39 -5.93 19.24
C ASP A 141 19.23 -4.39 19.31
N VAL A 142 20.33 -3.67 19.14
CA VAL A 142 20.35 -2.21 19.05
C VAL A 142 19.50 -1.71 17.89
N ASN A 143 19.68 -2.31 16.70
CA ASN A 143 18.91 -1.93 15.52
C ASN A 143 17.44 -2.33 15.66
N LEU A 144 17.12 -3.48 16.25
CA LEU A 144 15.73 -3.88 16.54
C LEU A 144 15.04 -2.92 17.51
N ARG A 145 15.73 -2.44 18.56
CA ARG A 145 15.16 -1.42 19.46
C ARG A 145 14.90 -0.10 18.74
N ALA A 146 15.82 0.33 17.87
CA ALA A 146 15.63 1.51 17.04
C ALA A 146 14.45 1.34 16.07
N ILE A 147 14.28 0.14 15.49
CA ILE A 147 13.16 -0.21 14.63
C ILE A 147 11.85 -0.20 15.42
N ALA A 148 11.81 -0.75 16.63
CA ALA A 148 10.62 -0.76 17.48
C ALA A 148 10.12 0.66 17.77
N LYS A 149 11.03 1.61 18.02
CA LYS A 149 10.69 3.03 18.16
C LYS A 149 10.05 3.62 16.90
N ILE A 150 10.47 3.19 15.71
CA ILE A 150 9.90 3.66 14.44
C ILE A 150 8.55 3.01 14.19
N ILE A 151 8.39 1.72 14.49
CA ILE A 151 7.11 1.01 14.41
C ILE A 151 6.09 1.66 15.35
N ASP A 152 6.48 2.06 16.56
CA ASP A 152 5.54 2.68 17.52
C ASP A 152 4.88 3.96 16.96
N TYR A 153 5.49 4.66 16.00
CA TYR A 153 4.84 5.78 15.30
C TYR A 153 3.55 5.36 14.62
N GLU A 154 3.52 4.18 13.99
CA GLU A 154 2.33 3.74 13.28
C GLU A 154 1.18 3.36 14.23
N GLN A 155 1.43 3.26 15.54
CA GLN A 155 0.48 2.79 16.56
C GLN A 155 -0.19 1.47 16.16
N PRO A 156 0.58 0.39 15.94
CA PRO A 156 0.03 -0.89 15.53
C PRO A 156 -0.65 -1.60 16.72
N ILE A 157 -1.50 -2.58 16.41
CA ILE A 157 -2.11 -3.43 17.43
C ILE A 157 -1.18 -4.61 17.72
N VAL A 158 -0.50 -4.58 18.85
CA VAL A 158 0.27 -5.73 19.36
C VAL A 158 -0.72 -6.76 19.91
N PHE A 159 -0.85 -7.90 19.22
CA PHE A 159 -1.77 -8.97 19.61
C PHE A 159 -1.08 -10.10 20.38
N PHE A 160 0.25 -10.17 20.33
CA PHE A 160 1.03 -11.12 21.09
C PHE A 160 2.37 -10.49 21.49
N ALA A 161 2.70 -10.60 22.77
CA ALA A 161 3.98 -10.18 23.33
C ALA A 161 4.47 -11.25 24.30
N GLN A 162 5.72 -11.65 24.19
CA GLN A 162 6.34 -12.63 25.07
C GLN A 162 7.76 -12.18 25.41
N LYS A 163 8.04 -12.20 26.70
CA LYS A 163 9.37 -12.01 27.27
C LYS A 163 10.10 -13.35 27.32
N SER A 164 11.35 -13.38 26.89
CA SER A 164 12.20 -14.56 27.02
C SER A 164 12.47 -14.88 28.50
N ALA A 165 12.46 -16.17 28.85
CA ALA A 165 12.85 -16.65 30.17
C ALA A 165 14.35 -16.51 30.45
N THR A 166 15.18 -16.49 29.40
CA THR A 166 16.66 -16.49 29.51
C THR A 166 17.28 -15.18 29.07
N VAL A 167 16.64 -14.44 28.17
CA VAL A 167 17.21 -13.23 27.54
C VAL A 167 16.27 -12.01 27.63
N PRO A 168 15.87 -11.60 28.85
CA PRO A 168 14.79 -10.62 29.06
C PRO A 168 15.15 -9.18 28.66
N ALA A 169 16.44 -8.84 28.61
CA ALA A 169 16.91 -7.46 28.49
C ALA A 169 16.42 -6.74 27.21
N PHE A 170 16.28 -7.47 26.11
CA PHE A 170 15.71 -6.90 24.88
C PHE A 170 14.26 -6.45 25.10
N TYR A 171 13.42 -7.32 25.67
CA TYR A 171 12.02 -7.02 25.94
C TYR A 171 11.87 -5.90 26.97
N ASP A 172 12.69 -5.88 28.01
CA ASP A 172 12.63 -4.88 29.09
C ASP A 172 13.12 -3.49 28.66
N SER A 173 13.68 -3.35 27.46
CA SER A 173 14.10 -2.05 26.94
C SER A 173 12.93 -1.07 26.78
N THR A 174 13.20 0.21 26.97
CA THR A 174 12.18 1.26 26.92
C THR A 174 11.48 1.32 25.56
N GLU A 175 12.20 1.12 24.45
CA GLU A 175 11.63 1.14 23.10
C GLU A 175 10.62 0.01 22.89
N ILE A 176 10.95 -1.19 23.37
CA ILE A 176 10.07 -2.35 23.25
C ILE A 176 8.86 -2.23 24.18
N GLN A 177 9.07 -1.80 25.44
CA GLN A 177 7.96 -1.57 26.36
C GLN A 177 7.01 -0.48 25.86
N LYS A 178 7.52 0.55 25.17
CA LYS A 178 6.68 1.56 24.52
C LYS A 178 5.89 0.99 23.35
N LEU A 179 6.50 0.16 22.49
CA LEU A 179 5.76 -0.49 21.41
C LEU A 179 4.66 -1.43 21.94
N VAL A 180 4.92 -2.16 23.04
CA VAL A 180 3.96 -3.12 23.60
C VAL A 180 2.84 -2.45 24.38
N ASN A 181 3.14 -1.43 25.19
CA ASN A 181 2.19 -0.84 26.15
C ASN A 181 1.78 0.60 25.80
N GLY A 182 2.44 1.23 24.84
CA GLY A 182 2.36 2.66 24.61
C GLY A 182 1.16 3.07 23.78
N LEU A 183 0.48 4.12 24.24
CA LEU A 183 -0.37 4.95 23.41
C LEU A 183 0.19 6.37 23.44
N HIS A 184 1.02 6.68 22.44
CA HIS A 184 1.76 7.93 22.39
C HIS A 184 1.27 8.83 21.26
N LYS A 185 1.08 10.12 21.56
CA LYS A 185 0.95 11.14 20.51
C LYS A 185 2.33 11.58 20.08
N TYR A 186 2.62 11.45 18.79
CA TYR A 186 3.93 11.78 18.23
C TYR A 186 3.99 13.21 17.68
N GLN A 187 5.08 13.91 18.00
CA GLN A 187 5.50 15.17 17.39
C GLN A 187 7.02 15.13 17.17
N PRO A 188 7.54 15.27 15.93
CA PRO A 188 6.79 15.38 14.67
C PRO A 188 5.96 14.12 14.37
N THR A 189 4.95 14.24 13.51
CA THR A 189 4.02 13.14 13.16
C THR A 189 4.57 12.16 12.13
N ALA A 190 5.80 12.36 11.65
CA ALA A 190 6.50 11.43 10.76
C ALA A 190 7.98 11.37 11.12
N THR A 191 8.58 10.21 10.88
CA THR A 191 9.98 9.92 11.19
C THR A 191 10.62 9.02 10.15
N ILE A 192 11.94 9.08 10.08
CA ILE A 192 12.79 8.25 9.23
C ILE A 192 13.87 7.60 10.10
N SER A 193 14.21 6.36 9.79
CA SER A 193 15.34 5.68 10.41
C SER A 193 16.65 6.45 10.21
N ALA A 194 17.52 6.39 11.21
CA ALA A 194 18.91 6.81 11.05
C ALA A 194 19.62 5.95 9.99
N ASP A 195 20.61 6.53 9.30
CA ASP A 195 21.42 5.83 8.28
C ASP A 195 22.31 4.72 8.88
N SER A 196 22.42 4.67 10.21
CA SER A 196 23.12 3.63 10.95
C SER A 196 22.33 2.33 11.09
N ILE A 197 21.03 2.30 10.78
CA ILE A 197 20.24 1.06 10.82
C ILE A 197 20.70 0.15 9.68
N ARG A 198 21.21 -1.02 10.06
CA ARG A 198 21.79 -1.98 9.13
C ARG A 198 21.38 -3.41 9.43
N THR A 199 21.12 -4.18 8.38
CA THR A 199 20.92 -5.62 8.50
C THR A 199 22.23 -6.33 8.80
N LEU A 200 22.15 -7.51 9.44
CA LEU A 200 23.33 -8.34 9.73
C LEU A 200 23.99 -8.88 8.44
N THR A 201 23.22 -8.98 7.35
CA THR A 201 23.69 -9.41 6.02
C THR A 201 23.50 -8.32 4.98
N GLN A 202 24.20 -8.45 3.85
CA GLN A 202 23.94 -7.63 2.67
C GLN A 202 22.45 -7.69 2.25
N PRO A 203 21.89 -6.58 1.76
CA PRO A 203 22.58 -5.37 1.29
C PRO A 203 22.92 -4.35 2.38
N GLY A 204 22.67 -4.68 3.65
CA GLY A 204 23.22 -3.96 4.80
C GLY A 204 22.57 -2.62 5.08
N THR A 205 21.98 -1.92 4.11
CA THR A 205 21.37 -0.60 4.31
C THR A 205 19.86 -0.68 4.19
N VAL A 206 19.17 -0.21 5.24
CA VAL A 206 17.72 -0.15 5.32
C VAL A 206 17.28 1.28 5.65
N LYS A 207 16.22 1.73 4.99
CA LYS A 207 15.53 2.99 5.29
C LYS A 207 14.11 2.66 5.69
N ILE A 208 13.69 3.10 6.86
CA ILE A 208 12.33 2.90 7.36
C ILE A 208 11.68 4.25 7.52
N PHE A 209 10.51 4.41 6.93
CA PHE A 209 9.68 5.59 7.09
C PHE A 209 8.48 5.21 7.93
N ALA A 210 8.10 6.07 8.86
CA ALA A 210 6.86 5.90 9.59
C ALA A 210 6.12 7.22 9.79
N SER A 211 4.80 7.16 9.88
CA SER A 211 3.94 8.29 10.22
C SER A 211 2.90 7.87 11.25
N ALA A 212 2.63 8.77 12.18
CA ALA A 212 1.56 8.65 13.15
C ALA A 212 0.21 9.01 12.52
N PRO A 213 -0.90 8.44 13.04
CA PRO A 213 -2.24 8.82 12.61
C PRO A 213 -2.48 10.32 12.83
N VAL A 214 -3.05 10.98 11.83
CA VAL A 214 -3.37 12.42 11.85
C VAL A 214 -4.83 12.64 11.49
N GLY A 215 -5.47 13.61 12.14
CA GLY A 215 -6.92 13.86 11.98
C GLY A 215 -7.36 14.26 10.57
N TYR A 216 -6.45 14.74 9.71
CA TYR A 216 -6.77 15.23 8.37
C TYR A 216 -6.48 14.23 7.23
N SER A 217 -6.13 12.98 7.56
CA SER A 217 -5.63 11.96 6.61
C SER A 217 -4.36 12.39 5.83
N SER A 218 -3.33 11.55 5.81
CA SER A 218 -2.08 11.86 5.13
C SER A 218 -1.50 10.64 4.42
N ASP A 219 -1.33 10.74 3.11
CA ASP A 219 -0.59 9.77 2.32
C ASP A 219 0.92 9.91 2.61
N ILE A 220 1.50 8.91 3.28
CA ILE A 220 2.92 8.88 3.67
C ILE A 220 3.83 9.03 2.44
N TYR A 221 3.44 8.50 1.28
CA TYR A 221 4.24 8.56 0.07
C TYR A 221 4.34 9.99 -0.47
N LEU A 222 3.21 10.67 -0.59
CA LEU A 222 3.13 12.04 -1.10
C LEU A 222 3.69 13.07 -0.14
N ASN A 223 3.36 12.93 1.14
CA ASN A 223 3.66 13.97 2.12
C ASN A 223 5.04 13.84 2.73
N TYR A 224 5.63 12.64 2.73
CA TYR A 224 6.85 12.35 3.46
C TYR A 224 7.94 11.66 2.61
N ILE A 225 7.67 10.45 2.10
CA ILE A 225 8.70 9.59 1.49
C ILE A 225 9.30 10.22 0.24
N VAL A 226 8.45 10.67 -0.71
CA VAL A 226 8.92 11.24 -1.99
C VAL A 226 9.80 12.48 -1.76
N LYS A 227 9.48 13.28 -0.74
CA LYS A 227 10.20 14.52 -0.39
C LYS A 227 11.56 14.23 0.24
N HIS A 228 11.65 13.18 1.06
CA HIS A 228 12.91 12.76 1.68
C HIS A 228 13.82 12.02 0.71
N LEU A 229 13.26 11.08 -0.07
CA LEU A 229 14.03 10.34 -1.06
C LEU A 229 14.43 11.21 -2.25
N ARG A 230 13.67 12.27 -2.56
CA ARG A 230 13.84 13.11 -3.77
C ARG A 230 13.86 12.26 -5.05
N LYS A 231 12.97 11.25 -5.10
CA LYS A 231 12.84 10.32 -6.23
C LYS A 231 11.38 10.12 -6.60
N THR A 232 11.10 9.89 -7.88
CA THR A 232 9.78 9.45 -8.32
C THR A 232 9.55 8.00 -7.93
N LEU A 233 8.40 7.72 -7.30
CA LEU A 233 8.02 6.38 -6.82
C LEU A 233 6.84 5.82 -7.62
N GLN A 234 6.87 4.52 -7.86
CA GLN A 234 5.72 3.72 -8.28
C GLN A 234 5.27 2.90 -7.07
N VAL A 235 3.99 3.06 -6.69
CA VAL A 235 3.44 2.46 -5.48
C VAL A 235 2.33 1.49 -5.87
N TYR A 236 2.52 0.23 -5.48
CA TYR A 236 1.53 -0.81 -5.67
C TYR A 236 0.47 -0.76 -4.58
N THR A 237 -0.76 -0.49 -4.98
CA THR A 237 -1.96 -0.54 -4.15
C THR A 237 -3.06 -1.20 -4.98
N PRO A 238 -3.28 -2.52 -4.81
CA PRO A 238 -4.39 -3.25 -5.41
C PRO A 238 -5.69 -2.47 -5.29
N GLY A 239 -6.27 -2.08 -6.42
CA GLY A 239 -7.52 -1.34 -6.42
C GLY A 239 -7.90 -0.77 -7.77
N LYS A 240 -8.77 0.24 -7.76
CA LYS A 240 -9.18 1.00 -8.94
C LYS A 240 -8.79 2.45 -8.76
N THR A 241 -8.74 3.22 -9.84
CA THR A 241 -8.49 4.67 -9.83
C THR A 241 -9.48 5.46 -8.98
N THR A 242 -10.68 4.88 -8.73
CA THR A 242 -11.71 5.47 -7.87
C THR A 242 -11.46 5.22 -6.37
N THR A 243 -10.71 4.18 -6.01
CA THR A 243 -10.48 3.79 -4.61
C THR A 243 -9.10 4.19 -4.10
N VAL A 244 -8.14 4.34 -5.02
CA VAL A 244 -6.78 4.78 -4.72
C VAL A 244 -6.67 6.30 -4.87
N LEU A 245 -5.96 6.93 -3.94
CA LEU A 245 -5.73 8.37 -3.93
C LEU A 245 -5.03 8.81 -5.22
N LYS A 246 -5.38 10.03 -5.65
CA LYS A 246 -4.84 10.60 -6.88
C LYS A 246 -3.31 10.62 -6.83
N LYS A 247 -2.71 10.26 -7.94
CA LYS A 247 -1.26 10.41 -8.18
C LYS A 247 -0.83 11.88 -8.12
N LEU A 248 0.42 12.11 -7.73
CA LEU A 248 1.06 13.42 -7.85
C LEU A 248 1.80 13.47 -9.19
N CYS A 249 1.21 14.17 -10.16
CA CYS A 249 1.80 14.36 -11.48
C CYS A 249 2.41 15.75 -11.71
N ALA A 250 2.24 16.67 -10.76
CA ALA A 250 2.78 18.02 -10.83
C ALA A 250 4.11 18.13 -10.07
N GLY A 251 5.08 18.82 -10.67
CA GLY A 251 6.43 18.97 -10.12
C GLY A 251 7.42 17.92 -10.64
N THR A 252 8.67 18.02 -10.16
CA THR A 252 9.79 17.15 -10.54
C THR A 252 9.75 15.78 -9.89
N LEU A 253 9.06 15.65 -8.75
CA LEU A 253 8.92 14.42 -7.98
C LEU A 253 7.48 13.89 -8.08
N LYS A 254 7.33 12.66 -8.57
CA LYS A 254 6.02 12.05 -8.82
C LYS A 254 5.79 10.82 -7.95
N VAL A 255 4.53 10.55 -7.64
CA VAL A 255 4.09 9.27 -7.07
C VAL A 255 3.03 8.70 -7.99
N GLU A 256 3.37 7.59 -8.64
CA GLU A 256 2.56 6.89 -9.63
C GLU A 256 1.90 5.66 -9.00
N ASN A 257 0.64 5.38 -9.37
CA ASN A 257 -0.10 4.23 -8.88
C ASN A 257 0.09 3.01 -9.78
N VAL A 258 0.38 1.88 -9.17
CA VAL A 258 0.26 0.54 -9.76
C VAL A 258 -0.93 -0.14 -9.08
N LEU A 259 -1.96 -0.47 -9.85
CA LEU A 259 -3.27 -0.90 -9.37
C LEU A 259 -3.49 -2.41 -9.46
N GLY A 260 -2.67 -3.09 -10.26
CA GLY A 260 -2.83 -4.51 -10.59
C GLY A 260 -3.75 -4.75 -11.80
N PRO A 261 -3.95 -6.01 -12.20
CA PRO A 261 -3.28 -7.21 -11.67
C PRO A 261 -1.76 -7.15 -11.90
N ILE A 262 -1.00 -7.94 -11.14
CA ILE A 262 0.45 -8.07 -11.33
C ILE A 262 0.80 -9.52 -11.65
N THR A 263 1.95 -9.75 -12.27
CA THR A 263 2.48 -11.10 -12.47
C THR A 263 3.75 -11.25 -11.67
N VAL A 264 3.77 -12.21 -10.73
CA VAL A 264 4.98 -12.60 -9.99
C VAL A 264 5.54 -13.84 -10.67
N LYS A 265 6.74 -13.72 -11.25
CA LYS A 265 7.36 -14.75 -12.09
C LYS A 265 6.48 -15.12 -13.29
N ASP A 266 5.65 -16.13 -13.14
CA ASP A 266 4.75 -16.72 -14.13
C ASP A 266 3.28 -16.78 -13.66
N THR A 267 2.99 -16.28 -12.45
CA THR A 267 1.64 -16.31 -11.87
C THR A 267 1.01 -14.93 -11.83
N GLU A 268 -0.13 -14.76 -12.50
CA GLU A 268 -0.95 -13.56 -12.40
C GLU A 268 -1.73 -13.54 -11.07
N ILE A 269 -1.70 -12.40 -10.38
CA ILE A 269 -2.41 -12.16 -9.12
C ILE A 269 -3.51 -11.12 -9.37
N PRO A 270 -4.79 -11.51 -9.24
CA PRO A 270 -5.92 -10.60 -9.42
C PRO A 270 -5.97 -9.49 -8.35
N ILE A 271 -6.43 -8.31 -8.75
CA ILE A 271 -6.57 -7.13 -7.86
C ILE A 271 -7.34 -7.45 -6.57
N GLY A 272 -8.46 -8.18 -6.69
CA GLY A 272 -9.33 -8.51 -5.55
C GLY A 272 -8.80 -9.62 -4.64
N GLN A 273 -7.64 -10.20 -4.96
CA GLN A 273 -7.02 -11.29 -4.21
C GLN A 273 -5.61 -10.92 -3.73
N ASP A 274 -5.21 -9.65 -3.76
CA ASP A 274 -3.88 -9.23 -3.30
C ASP A 274 -3.92 -8.26 -2.11
N SER A 275 -3.31 -8.68 -1.00
CA SER A 275 -3.12 -7.85 0.19
C SER A 275 -1.80 -7.07 0.18
N ALA A 276 -0.88 -7.40 -0.72
CA ALA A 276 0.45 -6.82 -0.75
C ALA A 276 0.43 -5.31 -1.03
N ARG A 277 1.38 -4.60 -0.42
CA ARG A 277 1.65 -3.18 -0.65
C ARG A 277 3.15 -3.00 -0.71
N TRP A 278 3.63 -2.43 -1.79
CA TRP A 278 5.06 -2.22 -2.00
C TRP A 278 5.29 -1.00 -2.88
N SER A 279 6.51 -0.50 -2.90
CA SER A 279 6.88 0.60 -3.78
C SER A 279 8.32 0.49 -4.26
N VAL A 280 8.55 1.01 -5.46
CA VAL A 280 9.87 1.07 -6.09
C VAL A 280 10.11 2.45 -6.69
N PRO A 281 11.34 2.96 -6.66
CA PRO A 281 11.72 4.11 -7.47
C PRO A 281 11.56 3.80 -8.95
N LYS A 282 11.03 4.75 -9.73
CA LYS A 282 10.80 4.58 -11.17
C LYS A 282 12.08 4.40 -11.98
N SER A 283 13.14 5.13 -11.64
CA SER A 283 14.46 5.00 -12.28
C SER A 283 15.60 5.19 -11.27
N ASP A 284 16.75 4.58 -11.57
CA ASP A 284 18.08 4.88 -11.01
C ASP A 284 18.19 4.88 -9.48
N SER A 285 17.50 3.95 -8.82
CA SER A 285 17.69 3.74 -7.39
C SER A 285 17.45 2.27 -7.04
N ASP A 286 18.29 1.76 -6.17
CA ASP A 286 18.41 0.34 -5.89
C ASP A 286 17.59 -0.06 -4.67
N PHE A 287 16.55 0.70 -4.29
CA PHE A 287 15.70 0.32 -3.16
C PHE A 287 14.38 -0.29 -3.60
N ILE A 288 13.95 -1.34 -2.89
CA ILE A 288 12.59 -1.89 -2.91
C ILE A 288 12.01 -1.74 -1.52
N CYS A 289 10.77 -1.25 -1.44
CA CYS A 289 10.08 -1.06 -0.16
C CYS A 289 8.87 -1.98 -0.05
N LEU A 290 8.74 -2.66 1.09
CA LEU A 290 7.50 -3.28 1.51
C LEU A 290 6.78 -2.37 2.51
N SER A 291 5.47 -2.26 2.38
CA SER A 291 4.63 -1.50 3.29
C SER A 291 3.44 -2.31 3.76
N ASN A 292 2.85 -1.90 4.87
CA ASN A 292 1.55 -2.42 5.29
C ASN A 292 0.41 -1.48 4.88
N THR A 293 0.73 -0.22 4.59
CA THR A 293 -0.22 0.77 4.08
C THR A 293 -0.14 0.89 2.57
N GLY A 294 -1.30 1.02 1.93
CA GLY A 294 -1.42 1.42 0.54
C GLY A 294 -1.62 2.93 0.39
N ARG A 295 -2.26 3.30 -0.71
CA ARG A 295 -2.65 4.68 -1.02
C ARG A 295 -4.16 4.84 -1.14
N THR A 296 -4.97 4.08 -0.41
CA THR A 296 -6.42 4.30 -0.37
C THR A 296 -6.78 5.45 0.57
N ALA A 297 -8.01 5.97 0.45
CA ALA A 297 -8.50 6.98 1.40
C ALA A 297 -8.59 6.45 2.84
N ASN A 298 -8.75 5.13 3.01
CA ASN A 298 -8.75 4.50 4.34
C ASN A 298 -7.33 4.38 4.89
N ASP A 299 -6.37 3.97 4.05
CA ASP A 299 -4.95 3.87 4.41
C ASP A 299 -4.42 5.19 4.96
N ALA A 300 -4.79 6.32 4.34
CA ALA A 300 -4.32 7.64 4.74
C ALA A 300 -4.85 8.11 6.12
N LYS A 301 -5.87 7.46 6.69
CA LYS A 301 -6.42 7.85 8.01
C LYS A 301 -5.54 7.40 9.16
N TYR A 302 -4.77 6.34 8.97
CA TYR A 302 -4.07 5.66 10.04
C TYR A 302 -2.56 5.87 9.95
N GLY A 303 -1.87 5.47 11.03
CA GLY A 303 -0.42 5.40 11.02
C GLY A 303 0.07 4.40 9.96
N ALA A 304 1.31 4.58 9.54
CA ALA A 304 1.90 3.77 8.49
C ALA A 304 3.39 3.60 8.70
N SER A 305 3.91 2.44 8.32
CA SER A 305 5.34 2.18 8.14
C SER A 305 5.65 1.63 6.75
N VAL A 306 6.84 1.97 6.24
CA VAL A 306 7.37 1.54 4.95
C VAL A 306 8.84 1.18 5.15
N ALA A 307 9.19 -0.09 4.93
CA ALA A 307 10.54 -0.62 5.09
C ALA A 307 11.19 -0.80 3.71
N CYS A 308 12.27 -0.07 3.46
CA CYS A 308 13.00 -0.04 2.19
C CYS A 308 14.39 -0.68 2.32
N VAL A 309 14.70 -1.62 1.44
CA VAL A 309 15.97 -2.35 1.41
C VAL A 309 16.72 -2.02 0.12
N LEU A 310 18.03 -1.78 0.23
CA LEU A 310 18.91 -1.46 -0.89
C LEU A 310 19.23 -2.71 -1.73
N SER A 311 18.33 -3.19 -2.57
CA SER A 311 18.61 -4.23 -3.56
C SER A 311 18.27 -3.80 -4.99
N LYS A 312 19.31 -3.68 -5.83
CA LYS A 312 19.16 -3.35 -7.26
C LYS A 312 18.41 -4.44 -8.00
N GLU A 313 18.81 -5.69 -7.76
CA GLU A 313 18.28 -6.89 -8.41
C GLU A 313 16.80 -7.08 -8.05
N ALA A 314 16.45 -7.00 -6.76
CA ALA A 314 15.06 -7.08 -6.35
C ALA A 314 14.25 -5.88 -6.86
N ALA A 315 14.76 -4.64 -6.78
CA ALA A 315 14.07 -3.49 -7.33
C ALA A 315 13.79 -3.66 -8.84
N ALA A 316 14.72 -4.24 -9.61
CA ALA A 316 14.51 -4.53 -11.02
C ALA A 316 13.41 -5.58 -11.24
N LEU A 317 13.37 -6.65 -10.44
CA LEU A 317 12.31 -7.66 -10.52
C LEU A 317 10.93 -7.11 -10.17
N PHE A 318 10.83 -6.27 -9.14
CA PHE A 318 9.57 -5.62 -8.79
C PHE A 318 9.10 -4.63 -9.88
N ARG A 319 10.03 -3.92 -10.54
CA ARG A 319 9.68 -3.08 -11.70
C ARG A 319 9.17 -3.88 -12.89
N LYS A 320 9.69 -5.10 -13.13
CA LYS A 320 9.19 -5.97 -14.21
C LYS A 320 7.73 -6.38 -14.01
N MET A 321 7.23 -6.36 -12.77
CA MET A 321 5.81 -6.63 -12.48
C MET A 321 4.89 -5.45 -12.86
N ILE A 322 5.46 -4.27 -13.14
CA ILE A 322 4.72 -3.08 -13.52
C ILE A 322 4.61 -3.02 -15.04
N THR A 323 3.39 -3.03 -15.55
CA THR A 323 3.08 -2.90 -16.96
C THR A 323 2.32 -1.61 -17.24
N LYS A 324 2.06 -1.31 -18.51
CA LYS A 324 1.27 -0.12 -18.86
C LYS A 324 -0.19 -0.28 -18.45
N GLU A 325 -0.69 -1.51 -18.53
CA GLU A 325 -2.09 -1.91 -18.29
C GLU A 325 -2.45 -1.87 -16.81
N ASN A 326 -1.51 -2.25 -15.93
CA ASN A 326 -1.74 -2.25 -14.49
C ASN A 326 -1.34 -0.94 -13.78
N SER A 327 -0.88 0.05 -14.55
CA SER A 327 -0.53 1.39 -14.05
C SER A 327 -1.66 2.38 -14.31
N ASP A 328 -1.83 3.36 -13.42
CA ASP A 328 -2.79 4.46 -13.58
C ASP A 328 -2.31 5.49 -14.64
N ASN A 329 -2.16 5.03 -15.88
CA ASN A 329 -1.75 5.82 -17.03
C ASN A 329 -2.97 6.42 -17.73
N LEU A 330 -3.52 7.50 -17.15
CA LEU A 330 -4.56 8.33 -17.79
C LEU A 330 -4.28 8.69 -19.26
N GLY A 331 -3.01 8.78 -19.68
CA GLY A 331 -2.63 9.20 -21.03
C GLY A 331 -3.01 8.23 -22.14
N GLN A 332 -3.17 6.93 -21.86
CA GLN A 332 -3.52 5.94 -22.89
C GLN A 332 -5.02 5.81 -23.08
N ILE A 333 -5.80 5.88 -21.98
CA ILE A 333 -7.26 5.96 -22.04
C ILE A 333 -7.68 7.23 -22.79
N GLN A 334 -7.06 8.38 -22.49
CA GLN A 334 -7.34 9.62 -23.23
C GLN A 334 -7.00 9.48 -24.72
N ARG A 335 -5.88 8.82 -25.07
CA ARG A 335 -5.51 8.59 -26.48
C ARG A 335 -6.45 7.59 -27.17
N MET A 336 -6.85 6.49 -26.52
CA MET A 336 -7.82 5.53 -27.06
C MET A 336 -9.20 6.18 -27.24
N PHE A 337 -9.67 7.00 -26.29
CA PHE A 337 -10.91 7.77 -26.44
C PHE A 337 -10.79 8.79 -27.58
N ILE A 338 -9.65 9.48 -27.73
CA ILE A 338 -9.43 10.41 -28.84
C ILE A 338 -9.44 9.66 -30.19
N PHE A 339 -8.74 8.54 -30.32
CA PHE A 339 -8.74 7.73 -31.55
C PHE A 339 -10.10 7.09 -31.84
N TYR A 340 -10.83 6.60 -30.83
CA TYR A 340 -12.17 6.04 -30.98
C TYR A 340 -13.20 7.10 -31.36
N ILE A 341 -13.12 8.30 -30.77
CA ILE A 341 -13.93 9.46 -31.16
C ILE A 341 -13.62 9.88 -32.60
N ILE A 342 -12.34 9.98 -32.99
CA ILE A 342 -11.95 10.30 -34.37
C ILE A 342 -12.48 9.24 -35.35
N ALA A 343 -12.37 7.94 -35.02
CA ALA A 343 -12.88 6.85 -35.84
C ALA A 343 -14.42 6.90 -36.01
N LEU A 344 -15.15 7.23 -34.94
CA LEU A 344 -16.60 7.45 -34.97
C LEU A 344 -17.01 8.66 -35.82
N TYR A 345 -16.21 9.74 -35.81
CA TYR A 345 -16.46 10.91 -36.67
C TYR A 345 -16.07 10.68 -38.14
N THR A 346 -15.18 9.73 -38.44
CA THR A 346 -14.80 9.38 -39.82
C THR A 346 -15.68 8.32 -40.48
N LEU A 347 -16.52 7.62 -39.72
CA LEU A 347 -17.60 6.81 -40.27
C LEU A 347 -18.80 7.73 -40.54
N PRO A 348 -19.38 7.73 -41.75
CA PRO A 348 -20.53 8.57 -42.06
C PRO A 348 -21.80 7.95 -41.46
N PHE A 349 -21.89 7.93 -40.14
CA PHE A 349 -23.18 7.78 -39.47
C PHE A 349 -23.75 9.18 -39.28
N GLY A 350 -24.78 9.49 -40.06
CA GLY A 350 -25.55 10.73 -40.00
C GLY A 350 -26.33 10.87 -38.69
N VAL A 351 -25.63 11.03 -37.57
CA VAL A 351 -26.23 11.38 -36.28
C VAL A 351 -25.48 12.59 -35.74
N LYS A 352 -26.06 13.79 -35.93
CA LYS A 352 -25.61 14.99 -35.24
C LYS A 352 -26.01 14.86 -33.76
N SER A 353 -25.07 14.50 -32.90
CA SER A 353 -25.25 14.60 -31.44
C SER A 353 -25.23 16.07 -31.02
N VAL A 354 -26.41 16.70 -31.01
CA VAL A 354 -26.62 18.05 -30.45
C VAL A 354 -27.50 18.01 -29.20
N GLU A 355 -27.93 16.83 -28.75
CA GLU A 355 -28.98 16.72 -27.73
C GLU A 355 -28.47 16.68 -26.28
N PHE A 356 -27.19 16.33 -26.03
CA PHE A 356 -26.68 16.17 -24.66
C PHE A 356 -25.40 16.97 -24.39
N GLN A 357 -25.51 18.29 -24.31
CA GLN A 357 -24.44 19.20 -23.90
C GLN A 357 -24.87 20.04 -22.68
N CYS A 358 -23.92 20.59 -21.94
CA CYS A 358 -24.19 21.60 -20.91
C CYS A 358 -24.42 22.95 -21.61
N PHE A 359 -25.35 23.78 -21.14
CA PHE A 359 -25.74 25.02 -21.83
C PHE A 359 -25.62 26.27 -20.95
N GLU A 360 -25.22 27.41 -21.51
CA GLU A 360 -25.37 28.76 -20.94
C GLU A 360 -26.15 29.63 -21.92
N ALA A 361 -27.29 30.21 -21.51
CA ALA A 361 -28.13 31.06 -22.36
C ALA A 361 -28.36 30.51 -23.79
N ALA A 362 -28.72 29.22 -23.89
CA ALA A 362 -28.94 28.45 -25.11
C ALA A 362 -27.68 28.06 -25.94
N ASN A 363 -26.47 28.38 -25.49
CA ASN A 363 -25.21 27.98 -26.13
C ASN A 363 -24.52 26.82 -25.41
N PRO A 364 -23.90 25.85 -26.12
CA PRO A 364 -23.20 24.74 -25.48
C PRO A 364 -21.88 25.15 -24.83
N ILE A 365 -21.55 24.58 -23.67
CA ILE A 365 -20.31 24.83 -22.91
C ILE A 365 -19.51 23.54 -22.66
N LEU A 366 -18.17 23.66 -22.60
CA LEU A 366 -17.25 22.50 -22.65
C LEU A 366 -16.70 22.04 -21.28
N ARG A 367 -16.55 22.95 -20.29
CA ARG A 367 -16.03 22.62 -18.94
C ARG A 367 -16.56 23.56 -17.86
N LEU A 368 -16.75 23.01 -16.65
CA LEU A 368 -17.12 23.75 -15.43
C LEU A 368 -16.11 23.42 -14.31
N GLN A 369 -15.61 24.44 -13.59
CA GLN A 369 -14.73 24.26 -12.43
C GLN A 369 -15.25 25.04 -11.22
N ILE A 370 -15.29 24.39 -10.04
CA ILE A 370 -15.82 24.96 -8.78
C ILE A 370 -14.64 25.29 -7.85
N ALA A 371 -14.47 26.56 -7.48
CA ALA A 371 -13.52 26.99 -6.46
C ALA A 371 -14.23 27.30 -5.12
N ARG A 372 -13.52 27.14 -3.99
CA ARG A 372 -14.03 27.17 -2.60
C ARG A 372 -14.72 28.47 -2.11
N ARG A 373 -15.07 29.42 -2.99
CA ARG A 373 -15.73 30.69 -2.65
C ARG A 373 -16.85 31.12 -3.62
N LYS A 374 -17.70 30.19 -4.09
CA LYS A 374 -18.84 30.50 -4.98
C LYS A 374 -18.46 31.37 -6.21
N ILE A 375 -17.25 31.23 -6.73
CA ILE A 375 -16.81 31.88 -7.97
C ILE A 375 -16.62 30.79 -9.01
N PHE A 376 -17.30 30.95 -10.15
CA PHE A 376 -17.29 30.02 -11.29
C PHE A 376 -16.48 30.59 -12.43
N HIS A 377 -15.90 29.70 -13.23
CA HIS A 377 -15.26 30.04 -14.49
C HIS A 377 -15.82 29.15 -15.62
N CYS A 378 -16.30 29.77 -16.70
CA CYS A 378 -16.84 29.07 -17.89
C CYS A 378 -16.02 29.41 -19.13
N LEU A 379 -15.87 28.43 -20.04
CA LEU A 379 -15.22 28.57 -21.35
C LEU A 379 -16.28 28.44 -22.45
N LEU A 380 -16.49 29.52 -23.20
CA LEU A 380 -17.37 29.55 -24.38
C LEU A 380 -16.63 29.01 -25.62
N PRO A 381 -17.34 28.41 -26.60
CA PRO A 381 -16.73 27.70 -27.73
C PRO A 381 -15.76 28.54 -28.59
N ASN A 382 -15.89 29.88 -28.58
CA ASN A 382 -15.15 30.78 -29.46
C ASN A 382 -14.26 31.82 -28.74
N ALA A 383 -14.04 31.69 -27.43
CA ALA A 383 -13.14 32.59 -26.70
C ALA A 383 -11.95 31.80 -26.13
N ALA A 384 -10.84 31.80 -26.84
CA ALA A 384 -9.69 30.95 -26.56
C ALA A 384 -8.77 31.42 -25.42
N THR A 385 -9.08 32.47 -24.64
CA THR A 385 -8.04 33.04 -23.77
C THR A 385 -8.41 33.56 -22.38
N ASP A 386 -9.67 33.61 -21.92
CA ASP A 386 -9.90 34.06 -20.53
C ASP A 386 -11.12 33.47 -19.82
N TRP A 387 -10.93 33.23 -18.52
CA TRP A 387 -11.94 32.73 -17.59
C TRP A 387 -12.69 33.90 -16.94
N SER A 388 -14.01 33.99 -17.10
CA SER A 388 -14.83 35.02 -16.44
C SER A 388 -15.37 34.56 -15.09
N SER A 389 -15.33 35.43 -14.08
CA SER A 389 -15.87 35.17 -12.73
C SER A 389 -17.38 35.44 -12.66
N VAL A 390 -18.15 34.52 -12.07
CA VAL A 390 -19.60 34.68 -11.84
C VAL A 390 -19.95 34.48 -10.37
N GLU A 391 -20.80 35.35 -9.81
CA GLU A 391 -21.03 35.47 -8.35
C GLU A 391 -22.16 34.61 -7.74
N THR A 392 -23.01 33.91 -8.52
CA THR A 392 -24.08 33.06 -7.96
C THR A 392 -24.42 31.85 -8.84
N ILE A 393 -24.56 30.65 -8.23
CA ILE A 393 -24.84 29.38 -8.92
C ILE A 393 -26.33 29.15 -9.19
N ASP A 394 -27.18 29.78 -8.39
CA ASP A 394 -28.64 29.55 -8.34
C ASP A 394 -29.44 30.44 -9.31
N ASP A 395 -28.75 31.24 -10.13
CA ASP A 395 -29.39 32.14 -11.10
C ASP A 395 -29.89 31.35 -12.33
N ALA A 396 -31.14 31.64 -12.72
CA ALA A 396 -31.87 30.96 -13.78
C ALA A 396 -31.17 30.99 -15.16
N GLN A 397 -30.33 32.00 -15.41
CA GLN A 397 -29.60 32.13 -16.68
C GLN A 397 -28.24 31.42 -16.70
N LYS A 398 -27.86 30.76 -15.60
CA LYS A 398 -26.53 30.15 -15.43
C LYS A 398 -26.49 28.68 -15.83
N PRO A 399 -25.29 28.16 -16.16
CA PRO A 399 -25.21 26.91 -16.91
C PRO A 399 -25.76 25.70 -16.18
N ILE A 400 -25.61 25.66 -14.85
CA ILE A 400 -26.19 24.59 -14.02
C ILE A 400 -27.72 24.65 -14.06
N HIS A 401 -28.32 25.82 -13.87
CA HIS A 401 -29.77 25.95 -13.90
C HIS A 401 -30.33 25.62 -15.29
N SER A 402 -29.77 26.20 -16.35
CA SER A 402 -30.23 25.93 -17.72
C SER A 402 -30.07 24.46 -18.13
N THR A 403 -28.99 23.81 -17.70
CA THR A 403 -28.78 22.38 -17.96
C THR A 403 -29.77 21.53 -17.16
N MET A 404 -29.97 21.82 -15.87
CA MET A 404 -30.95 21.09 -15.05
C MET A 404 -32.38 21.31 -15.55
N ASP A 405 -32.78 22.52 -15.88
CA ASP A 405 -34.12 22.81 -16.39
C ASP A 405 -34.42 22.07 -17.70
N LYS A 406 -33.44 21.95 -18.60
CA LYS A 406 -33.60 21.18 -19.84
C LYS A 406 -33.96 19.71 -19.60
N TYR A 407 -33.36 19.06 -18.61
CA TYR A 407 -33.60 17.62 -18.36
C TYR A 407 -34.68 17.36 -17.30
N PHE A 408 -34.89 18.27 -16.35
CA PHE A 408 -35.79 18.10 -15.22
C PHE A 408 -37.12 18.85 -15.35
N SER A 409 -37.29 19.72 -16.35
CA SER A 409 -38.58 20.38 -16.63
C SER A 409 -39.67 19.38 -16.99
N SER A 410 -40.92 19.72 -16.64
CA SER A 410 -42.09 18.86 -16.80
C SER A 410 -42.37 18.45 -18.26
N GLN A 411 -41.86 19.22 -19.24
CA GLN A 411 -42.03 18.93 -20.66
C GLN A 411 -41.08 17.84 -21.18
N ASN A 412 -39.86 17.71 -20.65
CA ASN A 412 -38.84 16.77 -21.16
C ASN A 412 -38.68 15.50 -20.31
N LYS A 413 -39.28 15.48 -19.12
CA LYS A 413 -39.23 14.37 -18.17
C LYS A 413 -39.79 13.02 -18.68
N PRO A 414 -40.84 12.95 -19.53
CA PRO A 414 -41.39 11.65 -19.97
C PRO A 414 -40.47 10.83 -20.88
N ASN A 415 -39.52 11.49 -21.56
CA ASN A 415 -38.67 10.87 -22.59
C ASN A 415 -37.20 10.74 -22.15
N THR A 416 -36.87 11.07 -20.90
CA THR A 416 -35.49 11.14 -20.41
C THR A 416 -35.31 10.26 -19.18
N ASN A 417 -34.43 9.26 -19.28
CA ASN A 417 -34.01 8.46 -18.12
C ASN A 417 -32.92 9.22 -17.34
N ILE A 418 -33.21 9.56 -16.09
CA ILE A 418 -32.29 10.33 -15.24
C ILE A 418 -31.89 9.49 -14.03
N ILE A 419 -30.59 9.28 -13.86
CA ILE A 419 -30.00 8.67 -12.67
C ILE A 419 -29.22 9.75 -11.94
N ALA A 420 -29.68 10.13 -10.75
CA ALA A 420 -28.98 11.03 -9.85
C ALA A 420 -28.37 10.24 -8.68
N TYR A 421 -27.11 10.50 -8.34
CA TYR A 421 -26.43 9.91 -7.19
C TYR A 421 -25.69 10.99 -6.41
N SER A 422 -25.70 10.90 -5.08
CA SER A 422 -24.96 11.78 -4.19
C SER A 422 -24.58 10.98 -2.95
N ASN A 423 -23.39 11.23 -2.39
CA ASN A 423 -23.00 10.70 -1.09
C ASN A 423 -23.83 11.30 0.06
N TYR A 424 -24.54 12.41 -0.21
CA TYR A 424 -25.47 13.06 0.71
C TYR A 424 -26.74 13.44 -0.07
N PRO A 425 -27.76 12.56 -0.10
CA PRO A 425 -29.01 12.87 -0.77
C PRO A 425 -29.69 14.06 -0.07
N PRO A 426 -30.30 15.00 -0.81
CA PRO A 426 -31.11 16.03 -0.19
C PRO A 426 -32.22 15.37 0.63
N HIS A 427 -32.39 15.81 1.89
CA HIS A 427 -33.32 15.30 2.92
C HIS A 427 -32.86 14.13 3.82
N PHE A 428 -31.60 13.69 3.77
CA PHE A 428 -31.08 12.78 4.82
C PHE A 428 -30.70 13.57 6.09
N LYS A 429 -31.52 13.47 7.15
CA LYS A 429 -31.15 13.92 8.51
C LYS A 429 -30.35 12.81 9.19
N PHE A 430 -29.11 13.08 9.59
CA PHE A 430 -28.40 12.25 10.55
C PHE A 430 -29.00 12.49 11.94
N GLU A 431 -29.62 11.47 12.54
CA GLU A 431 -29.68 11.39 13.99
C GLU A 431 -28.29 10.94 14.47
N SER A 432 -27.64 11.79 15.24
CA SER A 432 -26.32 11.56 15.83
C SER A 432 -26.40 10.53 16.96
N TRP A 433 -25.58 9.48 16.88
CA TRP A 433 -25.11 8.69 18.02
C TRP A 433 -23.59 8.62 18.00
#